data_AF-A0A2D4SKL2-F1
#
_entry.id   AF-A0A2D4SKL2-F1
#
_cell.length_a   1.000
_cell.length_b   1.000
_cell.length_c   1.000
_cell.angle_alpha   90.00
_cell.angle_beta   90.00
_cell.angle_gamma   90.00
#
_symmetry.space_group_name_H-M   'P 1'
#
loop_
_entity.id
_entity.type
_entity.pdbx_description
1 polymer ?
#
loop_
_entity_poly.entity_id
_entity_poly.type
_entity_poly.pdbx_seq_one_letter_code
_entity_poly.pdbx_strand_id
1 'polypeptide(L)'
;MAYGERWEKKGKEEDIHEAVKGLYHVVCRSWERFPEIEIIALMELNRLLHLAKKSGISTRESIDPRLIKHLDLDVRISMSWDADLVDIDLHVDEPTGETAYYSHCDTKIGGHVSRDFTDGYGPEEYILRRGYKGEYKIRAHYYGSHQQGIAGPCTVIVHVFTNYGRKDEQRQCLMLRLEKSGADFTVGTIKI
;
A
#
# COMPACT_ATOMS: atom_id res chain seq x y z
N MET A 1 -12.18 12.69 2.23
CA MET A 1 -12.53 11.32 1.82
C MET A 1 -12.28 11.23 0.33
N ALA A 2 -11.49 10.26 -0.11
CA ALA A 2 -11.13 10.09 -1.52
C ALA A 2 -12.36 9.74 -2.36
N TYR A 3 -12.31 10.03 -3.66
CA TYR A 3 -13.44 9.76 -4.58
C TYR A 3 -13.81 8.27 -4.61
N GLY A 4 -12.84 7.36 -4.69
CA GLY A 4 -13.09 5.90 -4.67
C GLY A 4 -13.84 5.44 -3.41
N GLU A 5 -13.38 5.84 -2.22
CA GLU A 5 -14.05 5.51 -0.95
C GLU A 5 -15.47 6.08 -0.87
N ARG A 6 -15.69 7.29 -1.40
CA ARG A 6 -17.01 7.89 -1.45
C ARG A 6 -17.94 7.12 -2.38
N TRP A 7 -17.44 6.69 -3.54
CA TRP A 7 -18.20 5.86 -4.46
C TRP A 7 -18.60 4.53 -3.81
N GLU A 8 -17.66 3.84 -3.17
CA GLU A 8 -17.95 2.58 -2.46
C GLU A 8 -19.00 2.74 -1.36
N LYS A 9 -18.99 3.88 -0.64
CA LYS A 9 -19.96 4.17 0.44
C LYS A 9 -21.30 4.69 -0.04
N LYS A 10 -21.34 5.46 -1.13
CA LYS A 10 -22.51 6.26 -1.53
C LYS A 10 -23.06 5.91 -2.91
N GLY A 11 -22.36 5.09 -3.69
CA GLY A 11 -22.74 4.67 -5.04
C GLY A 11 -22.79 5.81 -6.07
N LYS A 12 -22.18 6.96 -5.80
CA LYS A 12 -22.21 8.10 -6.74
C LYS A 12 -21.33 7.82 -7.94
N GLU A 13 -21.94 7.65 -9.11
CA GLU A 13 -21.24 7.32 -10.36
C GLU A 13 -20.18 8.38 -10.75
N GLU A 14 -20.43 9.66 -10.48
CA GLU A 14 -19.42 10.69 -10.74
C GLU A 14 -18.14 10.51 -9.91
N ASP A 15 -18.25 9.94 -8.71
CA ASP A 15 -17.09 9.71 -7.84
C ASP A 15 -16.18 8.61 -8.42
N ILE A 16 -16.72 7.59 -9.11
CA ILE A 16 -15.86 6.56 -9.73
C ILE A 16 -15.13 7.10 -10.96
N HIS A 17 -15.76 7.97 -11.76
CA HIS A 17 -15.10 8.60 -12.91
C HIS A 17 -13.94 9.50 -12.49
N GLU A 18 -14.14 10.39 -11.52
CA GLU A 18 -13.06 11.27 -11.05
C GLU A 18 -11.94 10.48 -10.34
N ALA A 19 -12.26 9.38 -9.64
CA ALA A 19 -11.25 8.48 -9.08
C ALA A 19 -10.39 7.82 -10.18
N VAL A 20 -11.04 7.24 -11.19
CA VAL A 20 -10.37 6.56 -12.31
C VAL A 20 -9.50 7.52 -13.11
N LYS A 21 -10.01 8.70 -13.43
CA LYS A 21 -9.28 9.79 -14.09
C LYS A 21 -8.04 10.23 -13.30
N GLY A 22 -8.19 10.44 -11.98
CA GLY A 22 -7.09 10.84 -11.11
C GLY A 22 -5.99 9.77 -11.02
N LEU A 23 -6.37 8.52 -10.81
CA LEU A 23 -5.42 7.40 -10.74
C LEU A 23 -4.72 7.18 -12.08
N TYR A 24 -5.46 7.21 -13.19
CA TYR A 24 -4.86 7.05 -14.51
C TYR A 24 -3.89 8.19 -14.86
N HIS A 25 -4.18 9.41 -14.39
CA HIS A 25 -3.26 10.54 -14.53
C HIS A 25 -1.93 10.30 -13.79
N VAL A 26 -1.97 9.72 -12.59
CA VAL A 26 -0.76 9.36 -11.84
C VAL A 26 0.02 8.27 -12.55
N VAL A 27 -0.66 7.23 -13.02
CA VAL A 27 -0.05 6.10 -13.76
C VAL A 27 0.68 6.56 -15.04
N CYS A 28 0.16 7.54 -15.75
CA CYS A 28 0.72 8.00 -17.03
C CYS A 28 1.88 9.01 -16.89
N ARG A 29 2.32 9.33 -15.67
CA ARG A 29 3.33 10.36 -15.39
C ARG A 29 4.46 9.81 -14.53
N SER A 30 5.63 10.43 -14.64
CA SER A 30 6.77 10.15 -13.76
C SER A 30 6.79 11.13 -12.59
N TRP A 31 7.15 10.63 -11.41
CA TRP A 31 7.11 11.38 -10.16
C TRP A 31 8.46 11.27 -9.44
N GLU A 32 9.35 12.24 -9.66
CA GLU A 32 10.72 12.19 -9.11
C GLU A 32 10.77 12.10 -7.58
N ARG A 33 9.82 12.74 -6.88
CA ARG A 33 9.72 12.68 -5.41
C ARG A 33 9.05 11.41 -4.88
N PHE A 34 8.35 10.65 -5.73
CA PHE A 34 7.55 9.49 -5.33
C PHE A 34 7.75 8.38 -6.36
N PRO A 35 8.96 7.80 -6.47
CA PRO A 35 9.19 6.68 -7.39
C PRO A 35 8.20 5.55 -7.09
N GLU A 36 7.74 4.81 -8.10
CA GLU A 36 6.83 3.66 -7.97
C GLU A 36 5.39 3.99 -7.48
N ILE A 37 5.05 5.27 -7.23
CA ILE A 37 3.66 5.68 -6.93
C ILE A 37 2.69 5.30 -8.07
N GLU A 38 3.19 5.24 -9.31
CA GLU A 38 2.45 4.78 -10.47
C GLU A 38 1.97 3.32 -10.31
N ILE A 39 2.72 2.46 -9.61
CA ILE A 39 2.34 1.06 -9.39
C ILE A 39 1.19 0.97 -8.38
N ILE A 40 1.27 1.74 -7.30
CA ILE A 40 0.24 1.85 -6.28
C ILE A 40 -1.06 2.40 -6.88
N ALA A 41 -0.93 3.46 -7.67
CA ALA A 41 -2.05 4.03 -8.41
C ALA A 41 -2.63 3.04 -9.43
N LEU A 42 -1.79 2.26 -10.11
CA LEU A 42 -2.23 1.24 -11.06
C LEU A 42 -2.99 0.10 -10.38
N MET A 43 -2.56 -0.31 -9.18
CA MET A 43 -3.27 -1.31 -8.39
C MET A 43 -4.66 -0.82 -7.98
N GLU A 44 -4.74 0.41 -7.44
CA GLU A 44 -6.03 1.04 -7.08
C GLU A 44 -6.93 1.25 -8.30
N LEU A 45 -6.36 1.68 -9.42
CA LEU A 45 -7.08 1.84 -10.68
C LEU A 45 -7.71 0.52 -11.10
N ASN A 46 -6.94 -0.57 -11.10
CA ASN A 46 -7.42 -1.88 -11.50
C ASN A 46 -8.46 -2.46 -10.54
N ARG A 47 -8.32 -2.22 -9.24
CA ARG A 47 -9.34 -2.57 -8.25
C ARG A 47 -10.65 -1.83 -8.54
N LEU A 48 -10.60 -0.51 -8.73
CA LEU A 48 -11.78 0.29 -9.01
C LEU A 48 -12.46 -0.08 -10.34
N LEU A 49 -11.69 -0.33 -11.40
CA LEU A 49 -12.21 -0.83 -12.68
C LEU A 49 -12.90 -2.19 -12.51
N HIS A 50 -12.32 -3.11 -11.73
CA HIS A 50 -12.91 -4.41 -11.45
C HIS A 50 -14.25 -4.28 -10.72
N LEU A 51 -14.29 -3.46 -9.67
CA LEU A 51 -15.49 -3.22 -8.87
C LEU A 51 -16.58 -2.50 -9.71
N ALA A 52 -16.21 -1.50 -10.51
CA ALA A 52 -17.14 -0.75 -11.36
C ALA A 52 -17.81 -1.67 -12.38
N LYS A 53 -17.01 -2.51 -13.05
CA LYS A 53 -17.50 -3.53 -13.98
C LYS A 53 -18.48 -4.51 -13.31
N LYS A 54 -18.19 -4.95 -12.08
CA LYS A 54 -19.10 -5.82 -11.32
C LYS A 54 -20.42 -5.13 -10.95
N SER A 55 -20.38 -3.82 -10.74
CA SER A 55 -21.56 -2.99 -10.48
C SER A 55 -22.30 -2.54 -11.76
N GLY A 56 -21.87 -3.00 -12.95
CA GLY A 56 -22.48 -2.64 -14.23
C GLY A 56 -22.14 -1.22 -14.71
N ILE A 57 -21.16 -0.55 -14.10
CA ILE A 57 -20.73 0.80 -14.46
C ILE A 57 -19.56 0.70 -15.44
N SER A 58 -19.64 1.44 -16.55
CA SER A 58 -18.53 1.60 -17.50
C SER A 58 -17.87 2.95 -17.26
N THR A 59 -16.55 2.96 -17.06
CA THR A 59 -15.78 4.20 -16.87
C THR A 59 -15.64 4.98 -18.17
N ARG A 60 -15.47 6.32 -18.08
CA ARG A 60 -15.43 7.21 -19.26
C ARG A 60 -14.04 7.26 -19.90
N GLU A 61 -13.02 6.96 -19.11
CA GLU A 61 -11.63 7.07 -19.48
C GLU A 61 -11.22 5.95 -20.46
N SER A 62 -10.57 6.33 -21.56
CA SER A 62 -9.93 5.38 -22.46
C SER A 62 -8.56 4.99 -21.90
N ILE A 63 -8.54 3.89 -21.15
CA ILE A 63 -7.35 3.36 -20.49
C ILE A 63 -6.65 2.39 -21.43
N ASP A 64 -5.32 2.50 -21.55
CA ASP A 64 -4.52 1.55 -22.31
C ASP A 64 -4.79 0.11 -21.83
N PRO A 65 -5.27 -0.81 -22.69
CA PRO A 65 -5.61 -2.17 -22.30
C PRO A 65 -4.46 -2.94 -21.64
N ARG A 66 -3.20 -2.57 -21.92
CA ARG A 66 -2.01 -3.18 -21.28
C ARG A 66 -1.92 -2.89 -19.78
N LEU A 67 -2.57 -1.82 -19.33
CA LEU A 67 -2.63 -1.41 -17.93
C LEU A 67 -3.85 -1.99 -17.19
N ILE A 68 -4.71 -2.74 -17.88
CA ILE A 68 -5.93 -3.32 -17.29
C ILE A 68 -5.68 -4.78 -16.93
N LYS A 69 -5.46 -5.03 -15.65
CA LYS A 69 -5.32 -6.38 -15.08
C LYS A 69 -5.86 -6.41 -13.66
N HIS A 70 -6.80 -7.31 -13.39
CA HIS A 70 -7.29 -7.53 -12.03
C HIS A 70 -6.20 -8.20 -11.18
N LEU A 71 -5.63 -7.43 -10.25
CA LEU A 71 -4.58 -7.86 -9.32
C LEU A 71 -5.23 -8.18 -7.97
N ASP A 72 -5.81 -9.37 -7.87
CA ASP A 72 -6.38 -9.87 -6.62
C ASP A 72 -5.27 -10.34 -5.67
N LEU A 73 -5.33 -9.95 -4.39
CA LEU A 73 -4.32 -10.33 -3.39
C LEU A 73 -4.98 -10.87 -2.12
N ASP A 74 -4.29 -11.77 -1.43
CA ASP A 74 -4.70 -12.22 -0.10
C ASP A 74 -4.30 -11.17 0.94
N VAL A 75 -3.13 -10.53 0.77
CA VAL A 75 -2.64 -9.42 1.60
C VAL A 75 -2.12 -8.28 0.73
N ARG A 76 -2.45 -7.06 1.13
CA ARG A 76 -1.67 -5.87 0.79
C ARG A 76 -1.52 -5.01 2.03
N ILE A 77 -0.30 -4.56 2.31
CA ILE A 77 0.01 -3.61 3.36
C ILE A 77 0.64 -2.41 2.69
N SER A 78 0.20 -1.21 3.04
CA SER A 78 0.76 0.06 2.55
C SER A 78 1.05 0.92 3.77
N MET A 79 2.31 1.28 3.97
CA MET A 79 2.79 2.07 5.10
C MET A 79 3.28 3.42 4.62
N SER A 80 2.78 4.49 5.23
CA SER A 80 3.26 5.86 5.02
C SER A 80 3.49 6.56 6.35
N TRP A 81 4.13 7.72 6.33
CA TRP A 81 4.48 8.46 7.54
C TRP A 81 4.39 9.97 7.35
N ASP A 82 4.36 10.72 8.46
CA ASP A 82 4.12 12.16 8.50
C ASP A 82 5.38 13.05 8.49
N ALA A 83 6.58 12.45 8.52
CA ALA A 83 7.85 13.17 8.53
C ALA A 83 8.57 13.10 7.17
N ASP A 84 9.17 14.22 6.73
CA ASP A 84 10.04 14.25 5.55
C ASP A 84 11.47 13.84 5.95
N LEU A 85 12.25 13.28 5.02
CA LEU A 85 13.67 12.93 5.20
C LEU A 85 13.95 11.94 6.36
N VAL A 86 12.96 11.10 6.70
CA VAL A 86 13.13 9.96 7.62
C VAL A 86 13.16 8.66 6.84
N ASP A 87 13.89 7.70 7.39
CA ASP A 87 14.11 6.37 6.84
C ASP A 87 13.35 5.36 7.73
N ILE A 88 12.24 4.83 7.19
CA ILE A 88 11.34 3.90 7.88
C ILE A 88 10.99 2.73 6.95
N ASP A 89 11.52 1.54 7.25
CA ASP A 89 11.25 0.32 6.49
C ASP A 89 10.00 -0.41 6.99
N LEU A 90 9.23 -0.96 6.05
CA LEU A 90 8.20 -1.97 6.26
C LEU A 90 8.82 -3.36 6.33
N HIS A 91 8.70 -3.99 7.50
CA HIS A 91 9.07 -5.38 7.72
C HIS A 91 7.81 -6.22 7.95
N VAL A 92 7.68 -7.35 7.26
CA VAL A 92 6.58 -8.29 7.45
C VAL A 92 7.12 -9.67 7.81
N ASP A 93 6.88 -10.11 9.05
CA ASP A 93 7.18 -11.48 9.45
C ASP A 93 6.05 -12.40 9.00
N GLU A 94 6.40 -13.40 8.20
CA GLU A 94 5.47 -14.35 7.61
C GLU A 94 5.30 -15.60 8.51
N PRO A 95 4.17 -16.34 8.38
CA PRO A 95 3.92 -17.56 9.15
C PRO A 95 4.97 -18.67 8.94
N THR A 96 5.72 -18.60 7.84
CA THR A 96 6.80 -19.53 7.49
C THR A 96 8.08 -19.29 8.29
N GLY A 97 8.17 -18.16 9.02
CA GLY A 97 9.37 -17.73 9.73
C GLY A 97 10.32 -16.88 8.89
N GLU A 98 9.98 -16.55 7.64
CA GLU A 98 10.68 -15.54 6.85
C GLU A 98 10.21 -14.13 7.19
N THR A 99 11.07 -13.14 6.96
CA THR A 99 10.71 -11.73 7.02
C THR A 99 10.89 -11.14 5.63
N ALA A 100 9.84 -10.52 5.09
CA ALA A 100 9.91 -9.72 3.88
C ALA A 100 10.33 -8.28 4.24
N TYR A 101 11.36 -7.74 3.58
CA TYR A 101 11.89 -6.38 3.78
C TYR A 101 12.78 -5.96 2.61
N TYR A 102 13.26 -4.72 2.56
CA TYR A 102 13.96 -4.16 1.38
C TYR A 102 15.15 -4.97 0.85
N SER A 103 15.89 -5.71 1.69
CA SER A 103 17.03 -6.54 1.23
C SER A 103 16.66 -8.01 0.98
N HIS A 104 15.43 -8.40 1.32
CA HIS A 104 14.81 -9.69 1.01
C HIS A 104 13.37 -9.45 0.54
N CYS A 105 13.24 -8.72 -0.58
CA CYS A 105 11.94 -8.27 -1.09
C CYS A 105 11.03 -9.45 -1.43
N ASP A 106 11.59 -10.51 -2.02
CA ASP A 106 10.86 -11.67 -2.53
C ASP A 106 11.04 -12.87 -1.60
N THR A 107 9.98 -13.23 -0.86
CA THR A 107 10.00 -14.38 0.06
C THR A 107 9.65 -15.69 -0.65
N LYS A 108 9.93 -16.83 0.00
CA LYS A 108 9.60 -18.14 -0.57
C LYS A 108 8.11 -18.37 -0.83
N ILE A 109 7.22 -17.69 -0.10
CA ILE A 109 5.76 -17.81 -0.33
C ILE A 109 5.23 -16.81 -1.36
N GLY A 110 6.12 -16.01 -1.96
CA GLY A 110 5.77 -15.01 -2.97
C GLY A 110 5.26 -13.70 -2.37
N GLY A 111 5.65 -13.40 -1.13
CA GLY A 111 5.52 -12.06 -0.56
C GLY A 111 6.51 -11.14 -1.27
N HIS A 112 6.08 -9.93 -1.58
CA HIS A 112 6.90 -8.91 -2.24
C HIS A 112 6.82 -7.60 -1.47
N VAL A 113 7.96 -7.05 -1.06
CA VAL A 113 8.08 -5.68 -0.54
C VAL A 113 8.56 -4.74 -1.65
N SER A 114 7.93 -3.58 -1.78
CA SER A 114 8.33 -2.53 -2.71
C SER A 114 9.75 -2.05 -2.43
N ARG A 115 10.32 -1.24 -3.33
CA ARG A 115 11.61 -0.62 -3.04
C ARG A 115 11.50 0.33 -1.85
N ASP A 116 12.63 0.47 -1.17
CA ASP A 116 12.86 1.34 -0.02
C ASP A 116 12.86 2.82 -0.45
N PHE A 117 12.22 3.66 0.38
CA PHE A 117 12.15 5.11 0.24
C PHE A 117 12.99 5.81 1.32
N THR A 118 14.29 5.93 1.08
CA THR A 118 15.23 6.48 2.07
C THR A 118 15.19 8.02 2.23
N ASP A 119 14.69 8.74 1.23
CA ASP A 119 14.86 10.21 1.09
C ASP A 119 13.55 11.01 1.11
N GLY A 120 12.43 10.43 1.57
CA GLY A 120 11.16 11.14 1.50
C GLY A 120 10.00 10.49 2.24
N TYR A 121 8.80 10.85 1.82
CA TYR A 121 7.57 10.22 2.28
C TYR A 121 7.42 8.88 1.57
N GLY A 122 7.13 7.83 2.33
CA GLY A 122 6.61 6.59 1.75
C GLY A 122 5.38 6.84 0.86
N PRO A 123 4.92 5.80 0.15
CA PRO A 123 4.62 4.57 0.86
C PRO A 123 5.52 3.38 0.51
N GLU A 124 5.81 2.56 1.52
CA GLU A 124 6.29 1.20 1.30
C GLU A 124 5.12 0.20 1.31
N GLU A 125 5.14 -0.74 0.37
CA GLU A 125 4.10 -1.75 0.24
C GLU A 125 4.62 -3.16 0.39
N TYR A 126 3.84 -4.02 1.05
CA TYR A 126 3.98 -5.46 0.98
C TYR A 126 2.74 -6.04 0.28
N ILE A 127 2.95 -6.92 -0.69
CA ILE A 127 1.88 -7.63 -1.40
C ILE A 127 2.09 -9.14 -1.34
N LEU A 128 1.01 -9.88 -1.16
CA LEU A 128 1.02 -11.34 -1.24
C LEU A 128 -0.23 -11.85 -1.93
N ARG A 129 -0.05 -12.44 -3.11
CA ARG A 129 -1.17 -12.91 -3.93
C ARG A 129 -1.85 -14.14 -3.34
N ARG A 130 -1.06 -15.06 -2.80
CA ARG A 130 -1.53 -16.33 -2.20
C ARG A 130 -0.92 -16.47 -0.82
N GLY A 131 -1.72 -16.14 0.19
CA GLY A 131 -1.38 -16.15 1.60
C GLY A 131 -1.17 -17.57 2.12
N TYR A 132 -0.07 -17.78 2.82
CA TYR A 132 0.06 -18.90 3.73
C TYR A 132 -0.83 -18.67 4.96
N LYS A 133 -1.52 -19.70 5.45
CA LYS A 133 -2.35 -19.57 6.65
C LYS A 133 -1.48 -19.32 7.88
N GLY A 134 -1.88 -18.38 8.71
CA GLY A 134 -1.15 -18.05 9.94
C GLY A 134 -1.12 -16.56 10.24
N GLU A 135 -0.28 -16.21 11.20
CA GLU A 135 -0.09 -14.83 11.65
C GLU A 135 1.00 -14.15 10.84
N TYR A 136 0.71 -12.95 10.35
CA TYR A 136 1.67 -12.03 9.75
C TYR A 136 1.87 -10.86 10.71
N LYS A 137 3.11 -10.57 11.06
CA LYS A 137 3.45 -9.46 11.94
C LYS A 137 3.99 -8.29 11.13
N ILE A 138 3.37 -7.14 11.31
CA ILE A 138 3.71 -5.91 10.60
C ILE A 138 4.57 -5.06 11.52
N ARG A 139 5.77 -4.73 11.05
CA ARG A 139 6.76 -3.95 11.79
C ARG A 139 7.20 -2.73 10.97
N ALA A 140 7.47 -1.65 11.67
CA ALA A 140 8.11 -0.46 11.14
C ALA A 140 9.50 -0.37 11.77
N HIS A 141 10.56 -0.40 10.96
CA HIS A 141 11.92 -0.20 11.43
C HIS A 141 12.33 1.24 11.18
N TYR A 142 12.55 2.01 12.23
CA TYR A 142 12.90 3.43 12.10
C TYR A 142 14.42 3.61 12.19
N TYR A 143 15.13 3.79 11.08
CA TYR A 143 16.59 4.00 11.12
C TYR A 143 16.96 5.38 11.62
N GLY A 144 16.21 6.41 11.22
CA GLY A 144 16.43 7.80 11.65
C GLY A 144 16.18 8.81 10.53
N SER A 145 16.83 9.97 10.62
CA SER A 145 16.78 11.01 9.60
C SER A 145 18.17 11.26 9.01
N HIS A 146 18.22 11.52 7.70
CA HIS A 146 19.46 11.90 6.99
C HIS A 146 19.97 13.29 7.40
N GLN A 147 19.16 14.11 8.07
CA GLN A 147 19.62 15.36 8.69
C GLN A 147 20.34 15.05 10.01
N GLN A 148 21.62 15.45 10.14
CA GLN A 148 22.37 15.37 11.39
C GLN A 148 21.65 16.14 12.51
N GLY A 149 20.87 15.44 13.31
CA GLY A 149 20.08 16.00 14.40
C GLY A 149 18.97 15.02 14.77
N ILE A 150 18.64 14.94 16.05
CA ILE A 150 17.67 14.01 16.66
C ILE A 150 16.45 13.81 15.76
N ALA A 151 16.33 12.64 15.14
CA ALA A 151 15.13 12.25 14.39
C ALA A 151 13.97 12.25 15.39
N GLY A 152 13.04 13.19 15.22
CA GLY A 152 11.92 13.39 16.14
C GLY A 152 10.92 12.23 16.10
N PRO A 153 9.91 12.27 16.98
CA PRO A 153 8.83 11.30 16.90
C PRO A 153 8.10 11.42 15.56
N CYS A 154 7.75 10.29 14.96
CA CYS A 154 7.07 10.20 13.67
C CYS A 154 5.85 9.29 13.79
N THR A 155 4.76 9.59 13.09
CA THR A 155 3.57 8.74 13.06
C THR A 155 3.54 7.94 11.76
N VAL A 156 3.57 6.62 11.86
CA VAL A 156 3.27 5.73 10.74
C VAL A 156 1.78 5.47 10.65
N ILE A 157 1.27 5.48 9.42
CA ILE A 157 -0.09 5.08 9.06
C ILE A 157 0.03 3.85 8.17
N VAL A 158 -0.52 2.73 8.63
CA VAL A 158 -0.49 1.46 7.92
C VAL A 158 -1.90 1.06 7.51
N HIS A 159 -2.14 1.01 6.20
CA HIS A 159 -3.34 0.42 5.64
C HIS A 159 -3.10 -1.05 5.34
N VAL A 160 -3.90 -1.91 5.98
CA VAL A 160 -3.86 -3.36 5.77
C VAL A 160 -5.12 -3.78 5.05
N PHE A 161 -4.95 -4.47 3.93
CA PHE A 161 -6.00 -5.03 3.12
C PHE A 161 -5.87 -6.55 3.12
N THR A 162 -6.98 -7.24 3.38
CA THR A 162 -7.09 -8.69 3.13
C THR A 162 -8.15 -8.94 2.07
N ASN A 163 -7.95 -9.97 1.24
CA ASN A 163 -8.80 -10.23 0.06
C ASN A 163 -8.92 -9.01 -0.88
N TYR A 164 -7.82 -8.29 -1.09
CA TYR A 164 -7.78 -7.10 -1.94
C TYR A 164 -8.27 -7.39 -3.36
N GLY A 165 -9.14 -6.52 -3.86
CA GLY A 165 -9.79 -6.64 -5.16
C GLY A 165 -10.88 -7.72 -5.22
N ARG A 166 -11.28 -8.32 -4.09
CA ARG A 166 -12.34 -9.33 -4.03
C ARG A 166 -13.60 -8.80 -3.32
N LYS A 167 -14.66 -9.61 -3.32
CA LYS A 167 -15.98 -9.21 -2.78
C LYS A 167 -15.99 -9.05 -1.26
N ASP A 168 -15.10 -9.76 -0.59
CA ASP A 168 -14.94 -9.85 0.86
C ASP A 168 -13.68 -9.13 1.33
N GLU A 169 -13.19 -8.18 0.53
CA GLU A 169 -12.09 -7.31 0.90
C GLU A 169 -12.35 -6.65 2.25
N GLN A 170 -11.37 -6.74 3.16
CA GLN A 170 -11.38 -6.03 4.43
C GLN A 170 -10.24 -5.03 4.45
N ARG A 171 -10.49 -3.84 5.03
CA ARG A 171 -9.48 -2.81 5.23
C ARG A 171 -9.39 -2.43 6.70
N GLN A 172 -8.17 -2.39 7.20
CA GLN A 172 -7.82 -1.88 8.52
C GLN A 172 -6.85 -0.71 8.37
N CYS A 173 -6.99 0.28 9.24
CA CYS A 173 -6.04 1.39 9.36
C CYS A 173 -5.42 1.32 10.76
N LEU A 174 -4.11 1.18 10.81
CA LEU A 174 -3.31 1.19 12.03
C LEU A 174 -2.49 2.47 12.05
N MET A 175 -2.39 3.10 13.21
CA MET A 175 -1.54 4.28 13.41
C MET A 175 -0.65 4.03 14.62
N LEU A 176 0.64 4.27 14.46
CA LEU A 176 1.61 4.13 15.54
C LEU A 176 2.57 5.31 15.56
N ARG A 177 2.76 5.89 16.74
CA ARG A 177 3.78 6.91 16.98
C ARG A 177 5.10 6.22 17.33
N LEU A 178 6.13 6.47 16.54
CA LEU A 178 7.50 6.02 16.73
C LEU A 178 8.23 7.09 17.55
N GLU A 179 8.69 6.75 18.75
CA GLU A 179 9.26 7.73 19.69
C GLU A 179 10.76 7.99 19.49
N LYS A 180 11.50 7.00 18.96
CA LYS A 180 12.95 7.07 18.77
C LYS A 180 13.39 6.24 17.57
N SER A 181 14.43 6.71 16.89
CA SER A 181 15.10 5.94 15.83
C SER A 181 16.00 4.82 16.39
N GLY A 182 16.45 3.93 15.50
CA GLY A 182 17.22 2.73 15.80
C GLY A 182 16.42 1.60 16.43
N ALA A 183 15.11 1.54 16.20
CA ALA A 183 14.24 0.54 16.82
C ALA A 183 13.21 -0.04 15.85
N ASP A 184 12.92 -1.33 16.04
CA ASP A 184 11.79 -2.03 15.45
C ASP A 184 10.53 -1.85 16.29
N PHE A 185 9.47 -1.37 15.66
CA PHE A 185 8.18 -1.19 16.28
C PHE A 185 7.16 -2.15 15.66
N THR A 186 6.46 -2.92 16.49
CA THR A 186 5.33 -3.73 16.01
C THR A 186 4.12 -2.82 15.83
N VAL A 187 3.67 -2.67 14.58
CA VAL A 187 2.49 -1.87 14.25
C VAL A 187 1.20 -2.66 14.46
N GLY A 188 1.23 -3.96 14.12
CA GLY A 188 0.09 -4.84 14.35
C GLY A 188 0.33 -6.24 13.81
N THR A 189 -0.69 -7.09 13.95
CA THR A 189 -0.70 -8.44 13.39
C THR A 189 -2.00 -8.66 12.63
N ILE A 190 -1.93 -9.48 11.58
CA ILE A 190 -3.11 -9.99 10.87
C ILE A 190 -3.04 -11.51 10.79
N LYS A 191 -4.19 -12.14 10.62
CA LYS A 191 -4.30 -13.58 10.45
C LYS A 191 -5.08 -13.92 9.20
N ILE A 192 -4.56 -14.87 8.42
CA ILE A 192 -5.16 -15.40 7.18
C ILE A 192 -5.43 -16.89 7.35
#